data_AF-W2N1S6-F1
#
_entry.id   AF-W2N1S6-F1
#
_cell.length_a   1.000
_cell.length_b   1.000
_cell.length_c   1.000
_cell.angle_alpha   90.00
_cell.angle_beta   90.00
_cell.angle_gamma   90.00
#
_symmetry.space_group_name_H-M   'P 1'
#
loop_
_entity.id
_entity.type
_entity.pdbx_description
1 polymer ?
#
loop_
_entity_poly.entity_id
_entity_poly.type
_entity_poly.pdbx_seq_one_letter_code
_entity_poly.pdbx_strand_id
1 'polypeptide(L)'
;MKLSSTVSTTLLVFAAFGSQLVSGHGYLVQPLAKFISVNIDKTQYSSTIDSYKLFPGGTFNTDPTINIKSFVEHFEKSKYKSIRAMIEDKQVLVSDDATATCGFSSPEKTSYGALNDTVYWGRNDDITQDEGLVHPGPCEVWCDDNRAQQDMNCMKTYTPASGKGAAPIPIDKSVCTDAKRLTFFWIGMHGATWQVYINCVNINGGTGGADSSPTTSQTTSDTTSPSSNAAPTASSNEQESTDDTPEVEATPAPARTPSPVVTPSTEEVEVTPAPAKTPTPAATPSVAEGSTAGEASITGAKCSRRRIRG
;
A
#
# COMPACT_ATOMS: atom_id res chain seq x y z
N MET A 1 -23.73 63.99 -33.75
CA MET A 1 -23.42 62.64 -33.24
C MET A 1 -21.94 62.59 -32.90
N LYS A 2 -21.57 62.22 -31.67
CA LYS A 2 -20.17 61.95 -31.27
C LYS A 2 -20.15 60.52 -30.73
N LEU A 3 -19.52 59.58 -31.43
CA LEU A 3 -19.24 58.25 -30.88
C LEU A 3 -17.87 58.28 -30.23
N SER A 4 -17.84 58.05 -28.92
CA SER A 4 -16.61 57.78 -28.16
C SER A 4 -16.26 56.30 -28.35
N SER A 5 -15.09 56.01 -28.93
CA SER A 5 -14.59 54.64 -29.03
C SER A 5 -13.76 54.32 -27.79
N THR A 6 -14.40 53.77 -26.76
CA THR A 6 -13.70 53.31 -25.55
C THR A 6 -13.12 51.93 -25.82
N VAL A 7 -11.80 51.83 -25.94
CA VAL A 7 -11.09 50.55 -26.05
C VAL A 7 -11.22 49.79 -24.73
N SER A 8 -11.91 48.65 -24.76
CA SER A 8 -12.08 47.79 -23.58
C SER A 8 -10.96 46.75 -23.54
N THR A 9 -9.97 46.95 -22.68
CA THR A 9 -8.87 46.00 -22.47
C THR A 9 -9.34 44.84 -21.59
N THR A 10 -9.80 43.75 -22.20
CA THR A 10 -10.19 42.53 -21.48
C THR A 10 -8.96 41.86 -20.86
N LEU A 11 -8.82 41.95 -19.54
CA LEU A 11 -7.75 41.28 -18.79
C LEU A 11 -8.10 39.78 -18.64
N LEU A 12 -7.46 38.92 -19.44
CA LEU A 12 -7.56 37.47 -19.30
C LEU A 12 -6.79 37.00 -18.05
N VAL A 13 -7.51 36.87 -16.94
CA VAL A 13 -7.01 36.19 -15.74
C VAL A 13 -7.01 34.69 -16.01
N PHE A 14 -5.86 34.13 -16.35
CA PHE A 14 -5.66 32.68 -16.32
C PHE A 14 -5.70 32.23 -14.86
N ALA A 15 -6.84 31.68 -14.44
CA ALA A 15 -6.93 30.91 -13.22
C ALA A 15 -6.07 29.65 -13.37
N ALA A 16 -4.84 29.70 -12.86
CA ALA A 16 -4.02 28.51 -12.70
C ALA A 16 -4.71 27.59 -11.68
N PHE A 17 -5.43 26.59 -12.18
CA PHE A 17 -5.84 25.44 -11.38
C PHE A 17 -4.57 24.70 -10.96
N GLY A 18 -3.99 25.14 -9.85
CA GLY A 18 -2.96 24.37 -9.17
C GLY A 18 -3.57 23.01 -8.85
N SER A 19 -3.03 21.96 -9.46
CA SER A 19 -3.34 20.59 -9.10
C SER A 19 -3.06 20.45 -7.61
N GLN A 20 -4.12 20.40 -6.82
CA GLN A 20 -4.01 20.02 -5.42
C GLN A 20 -3.45 18.61 -5.42
N LEU A 21 -2.17 18.48 -5.08
CA LEU A 21 -1.52 17.20 -4.84
C LEU A 21 -2.25 16.62 -3.63
N VAL A 22 -3.25 15.78 -3.89
CA VAL A 22 -3.96 15.03 -2.88
C VAL A 22 -2.94 14.06 -2.32
N SER A 23 -2.28 14.45 -1.23
CA SER A 23 -1.28 13.61 -0.56
C SER A 23 -1.91 12.25 -0.32
N GLY A 24 -1.41 11.26 -1.04
CA GLY A 24 -1.72 9.87 -0.79
C GLY A 24 -1.12 9.39 0.53
N HIS A 25 -1.11 8.07 0.66
CA HIS A 25 -1.14 7.38 1.93
C HIS A 25 0.24 6.90 2.42
N GLY A 26 1.29 7.13 1.64
CA GLY A 26 2.68 6.95 2.07
C GLY A 26 3.54 6.15 1.11
N TYR A 27 4.73 5.82 1.59
CA TYR A 27 5.76 5.04 0.91
C TYR A 27 6.60 4.29 1.95
N LEU A 28 7.47 3.39 1.49
CA LEU A 28 8.48 2.77 2.31
C LEU A 28 9.55 3.81 2.67
N VAL A 29 9.56 4.26 3.92
CA VAL A 29 10.44 5.34 4.41
C VAL A 29 11.76 4.80 4.94
N GLN A 30 11.79 3.55 5.43
CA GLN A 30 13.03 2.87 5.83
C GLN A 30 12.92 1.35 5.59
N PRO A 31 13.77 0.75 4.73
CA PRO A 31 14.69 1.41 3.79
C PRO A 31 13.97 2.34 2.81
N LEU A 32 14.54 3.52 2.54
CA LEU A 32 13.84 4.59 1.82
C LEU A 32 13.68 4.28 0.34
N ALA A 33 12.44 4.12 -0.12
CA ALA A 33 12.12 3.99 -1.53
C ALA A 33 12.53 5.25 -2.32
N LYS A 34 13.04 5.04 -3.53
CA LYS A 34 13.26 6.09 -4.53
C LYS A 34 12.33 5.84 -5.70
N PHE A 35 11.91 6.92 -6.37
CA PHE A 35 10.83 6.89 -7.34
C PHE A 35 11.35 7.12 -8.77
N ILE A 36 10.61 6.60 -9.76
CA ILE A 36 10.98 6.67 -11.19
C ILE A 36 11.19 8.11 -11.67
N SER A 37 10.40 9.06 -11.18
CA SER A 37 10.45 10.48 -11.53
C SER A 37 10.18 11.35 -10.29
N VAL A 38 10.72 12.57 -10.29
CA VAL A 38 10.47 13.59 -9.25
C VAL A 38 9.08 14.22 -9.37
N ASN A 39 8.39 14.02 -10.50
CA ASN A 39 7.06 14.55 -10.77
C ASN A 39 5.92 13.62 -10.32
N ILE A 40 6.24 12.40 -9.87
CA ILE A 40 5.27 11.47 -9.30
C ILE A 40 5.08 11.81 -7.82
N ASP A 41 3.82 11.87 -7.37
CA ASP A 41 3.54 11.85 -5.93
C ASP A 41 3.97 10.50 -5.35
N LYS A 42 5.06 10.51 -4.58
CA LYS A 42 5.60 9.32 -3.91
C LYS A 42 4.60 8.65 -2.96
N THR A 43 3.53 9.33 -2.57
CA THR A 43 2.50 8.83 -1.67
C THR A 43 1.30 8.19 -2.39
N GLN A 44 1.22 8.26 -3.73
CA GLN A 44 0.13 7.72 -4.55
C GLN A 44 0.14 6.19 -4.68
N TYR A 45 -1.04 5.58 -4.83
CA TYR A 45 -1.21 4.16 -5.16
C TYR A 45 -0.85 3.86 -6.62
N SER A 46 -0.14 2.76 -6.88
CA SER A 46 0.32 2.38 -8.22
C SER A 46 -0.74 1.66 -9.06
N SER A 47 -1.71 1.02 -8.40
CA SER A 47 -2.72 0.21 -9.06
C SER A 47 -3.99 0.11 -8.22
N THR A 48 -5.06 -0.41 -8.82
CA THR A 48 -6.35 -0.64 -8.17
C THR A 48 -6.82 -2.07 -8.34
N ILE A 49 -7.69 -2.54 -7.44
CA ILE A 49 -8.41 -3.81 -7.57
C ILE A 49 -9.91 -3.54 -7.39
N ASP A 50 -10.72 -4.00 -8.33
CA ASP A 50 -12.18 -4.06 -8.19
C ASP A 50 -12.56 -5.22 -7.27
N SER A 51 -13.01 -4.89 -6.06
CA SER A 51 -13.34 -5.86 -5.02
C SER A 51 -14.52 -6.76 -5.35
N TYR A 52 -15.54 -6.24 -6.05
CA TYR A 52 -16.74 -7.00 -6.39
C TYR A 52 -16.51 -7.93 -7.59
N LYS A 53 -15.63 -7.53 -8.52
CA LYS A 53 -15.15 -8.40 -9.60
C LYS A 53 -14.23 -9.52 -9.09
N LEU A 54 -13.42 -9.24 -8.08
CA LEU A 54 -12.53 -10.22 -7.45
C LEU A 54 -13.29 -11.19 -6.55
N PHE A 55 -14.13 -10.68 -5.66
CA PHE A 55 -14.90 -11.46 -4.69
C PHE A 55 -16.41 -11.12 -4.76
N PRO A 56 -17.15 -11.68 -5.72
CA PRO A 56 -18.58 -11.43 -5.86
C PRO A 56 -19.36 -11.79 -4.58
N GLY A 57 -20.20 -10.87 -4.12
CA GLY A 57 -21.05 -11.05 -2.93
C GLY A 57 -20.45 -10.57 -1.60
N GLY A 58 -19.19 -10.15 -1.56
CA GLY A 58 -18.60 -9.53 -0.37
C GLY A 58 -19.12 -8.13 -0.08
N THR A 59 -18.89 -7.62 1.13
CA THR A 59 -19.25 -6.26 1.55
C THR A 59 -18.00 -5.40 1.68
N PHE A 60 -17.73 -4.56 0.68
CA PHE A 60 -16.47 -3.82 0.55
C PHE A 60 -16.60 -2.29 0.47
N ASN A 61 -17.83 -1.76 0.52
CA ASN A 61 -18.11 -0.32 0.50
C ASN A 61 -18.92 0.10 1.74
N THR A 62 -18.50 -0.41 2.90
CA THR A 62 -19.18 -0.26 4.20
C THR A 62 -18.18 0.22 5.26
N ASP A 63 -18.50 0.05 6.55
CA ASP A 63 -17.55 0.31 7.63
C ASP A 63 -16.21 -0.43 7.37
N PRO A 64 -15.05 0.21 7.59
CA PRO A 64 -13.76 -0.41 7.29
C PRO A 64 -13.53 -1.74 8.03
N THR A 65 -14.08 -1.94 9.23
CA THR A 65 -14.00 -3.22 9.97
C THR A 65 -14.76 -4.33 9.24
N ILE A 66 -15.93 -4.00 8.67
CA ILE A 66 -16.74 -4.92 7.87
C ILE A 66 -16.04 -5.24 6.55
N ASN A 67 -15.44 -4.24 5.90
CA ASN A 67 -14.67 -4.44 4.65
C ASN A 67 -13.52 -5.43 4.85
N ILE A 68 -12.76 -5.30 5.96
CA ILE A 68 -11.67 -6.23 6.30
C ILE A 68 -12.19 -7.62 6.64
N LYS A 69 -13.25 -7.74 7.43
CA LYS A 69 -13.84 -9.04 7.75
C LYS A 69 -14.29 -9.77 6.48
N SER A 70 -15.01 -9.07 5.60
CA SER A 70 -15.42 -9.60 4.29
C SER A 70 -14.21 -9.99 3.45
N PHE A 71 -13.14 -9.19 3.45
CA PHE A 71 -11.93 -9.50 2.70
C PHE A 71 -11.30 -10.81 3.17
N VAL A 72 -11.05 -10.97 4.47
CA VAL A 72 -10.43 -12.17 5.04
C VAL A 72 -11.28 -13.40 4.72
N GLU A 73 -12.59 -13.35 4.96
CA GLU A 73 -13.52 -14.46 4.69
C GLU A 73 -13.58 -14.89 3.22
N HIS A 74 -13.29 -14.00 2.27
CA HIS A 74 -13.24 -14.33 0.84
C HIS A 74 -11.83 -14.75 0.40
N PHE A 75 -10.78 -14.12 0.93
CA PHE A 75 -9.39 -14.43 0.65
C PHE A 75 -9.03 -15.85 1.11
N GLU A 76 -9.46 -16.26 2.31
CA GLU A 76 -9.28 -17.63 2.84
C GLU A 76 -9.91 -18.71 1.95
N LYS A 77 -11.05 -18.39 1.31
CA LYS A 77 -11.76 -19.28 0.38
C LYS A 77 -11.23 -19.20 -1.05
N SER A 78 -10.30 -18.28 -1.33
CA SER A 78 -9.77 -18.03 -2.66
C SER A 78 -8.66 -19.01 -3.05
N LYS A 79 -8.26 -18.95 -4.33
CA LYS A 79 -7.08 -19.68 -4.83
C LYS A 79 -5.74 -19.10 -4.33
N TYR A 80 -5.71 -17.85 -3.87
CA TYR A 80 -4.46 -17.14 -3.58
C TYR A 80 -3.83 -17.60 -2.26
N LYS A 81 -2.50 -17.68 -2.22
CA LYS A 81 -1.71 -18.02 -1.02
C LYS A 81 -0.95 -16.82 -0.45
N SER A 82 -0.99 -15.69 -1.15
CA SER A 82 -0.38 -14.42 -0.77
C SER A 82 -1.16 -13.24 -1.33
N ILE A 83 -0.97 -12.09 -0.70
CA ILE A 83 -1.49 -10.80 -1.17
C ILE A 83 -0.76 -10.39 -2.45
N ARG A 84 0.56 -10.62 -2.53
CA ARG A 84 1.35 -10.47 -3.76
C ARG A 84 0.72 -11.21 -4.96
N ALA A 85 0.43 -12.52 -4.83
CA ALA A 85 -0.14 -13.30 -5.93
C ALA A 85 -1.57 -12.85 -6.32
N MET A 86 -2.33 -12.31 -5.36
CA MET A 86 -3.63 -11.71 -5.63
C MET A 86 -3.49 -10.38 -6.39
N ILE A 87 -2.55 -9.53 -5.99
CA ILE A 87 -2.22 -8.27 -6.68
C ILE A 87 -1.74 -8.56 -8.11
N GLU A 88 -0.77 -9.46 -8.29
CA GLU A 88 -0.20 -9.82 -9.59
C GLU A 88 -1.26 -10.32 -10.59
N ASP A 89 -2.28 -11.05 -10.16
CA ASP A 89 -3.36 -11.58 -11.02
C ASP A 89 -4.54 -10.59 -11.22
N LYS A 90 -4.68 -9.53 -10.42
CA LYS A 90 -5.93 -8.72 -10.39
C LYS A 90 -5.77 -7.21 -10.42
N GLN A 91 -4.56 -6.68 -10.25
CA GLN A 91 -4.33 -5.25 -10.26
C GLN A 91 -4.55 -4.63 -11.65
N VAL A 92 -5.03 -3.40 -11.67
CA VAL A 92 -5.07 -2.52 -12.85
C VAL A 92 -4.20 -1.30 -12.54
N LEU A 93 -3.13 -1.10 -13.31
CA LEU A 93 -2.22 0.04 -13.17
C LEU A 93 -2.95 1.37 -13.41
N VAL A 94 -2.58 2.42 -12.66
CA VAL A 94 -3.21 3.75 -12.80
C VAL A 94 -2.58 4.62 -13.90
N SER A 95 -1.40 4.24 -14.37
CA SER A 95 -0.60 4.94 -15.39
C SER A 95 0.38 3.94 -16.01
N ASP A 96 0.77 4.18 -17.26
CA ASP A 96 1.84 3.44 -17.94
C ASP A 96 3.22 3.64 -17.28
N ASP A 97 3.37 4.69 -16.47
CA ASP A 97 4.55 4.92 -15.63
C ASP A 97 4.66 3.92 -14.46
N ALA A 98 3.55 3.32 -14.03
CA ALA A 98 3.55 2.38 -12.91
C ALA A 98 3.94 0.96 -13.39
N THR A 99 4.83 0.30 -12.65
CA THR A 99 5.18 -1.10 -12.92
C THR A 99 4.33 -2.07 -12.08
N ALA A 100 3.99 -3.23 -12.65
CA ALA A 100 3.21 -4.25 -11.94
C ALA A 100 3.96 -4.85 -10.72
N THR A 101 5.30 -4.84 -10.75
CA THR A 101 6.15 -5.48 -9.74
C THR A 101 6.72 -4.51 -8.69
N CYS A 102 6.83 -3.21 -9.01
CA CYS A 102 7.43 -2.20 -8.13
C CYS A 102 6.66 -0.87 -8.06
N GLY A 103 5.46 -0.77 -8.66
CA GLY A 103 4.68 0.45 -8.70
C GLY A 103 5.47 1.61 -9.31
N PHE A 104 5.45 2.76 -8.65
CA PHE A 104 6.23 3.95 -9.05
C PHE A 104 7.66 3.98 -8.48
N SER A 105 8.08 2.96 -7.73
CA SER A 105 9.43 2.90 -7.17
C SER A 105 10.46 2.45 -8.21
N SER A 106 11.70 2.87 -8.03
CA SER A 106 12.84 2.62 -8.91
C SER A 106 13.96 1.99 -8.07
N PRO A 107 13.94 0.67 -7.86
CA PRO A 107 14.92 -0.01 -6.99
C PRO A 107 16.36 0.15 -7.50
N GLU A 108 16.54 0.32 -8.82
CA GLU A 108 17.76 0.81 -9.50
C GLU A 108 18.48 1.97 -8.76
N LYS A 109 17.70 2.90 -8.20
CA LYS A 109 18.19 4.12 -7.53
C LYS A 109 18.50 3.90 -6.05
N THR A 110 18.52 2.65 -5.59
CA THR A 110 18.79 2.25 -4.21
C THR A 110 19.81 1.12 -4.17
N SER A 111 20.56 1.03 -3.08
CA SER A 111 21.47 -0.08 -2.80
C SER A 111 21.74 -0.09 -1.29
N TYR A 112 20.87 -0.76 -0.56
CA TYR A 112 21.00 -0.91 0.89
C TYR A 112 21.85 -2.15 1.24
N GLY A 113 22.40 -2.15 2.45
CA GLY A 113 23.08 -3.33 3.01
C GLY A 113 22.08 -4.37 3.51
N ALA A 114 22.50 -5.15 4.52
CA ALA A 114 21.61 -6.03 5.26
C ALA A 114 20.51 -5.23 5.98
N LEU A 115 19.32 -5.81 6.03
CA LEU A 115 18.15 -5.20 6.66
C LEU A 115 18.16 -5.34 8.19
N ASN A 116 17.49 -4.40 8.84
CA ASN A 116 17.01 -4.58 10.21
C ASN A 116 15.84 -5.60 10.22
N ASP A 117 15.37 -5.97 11.41
CA ASP A 117 14.16 -6.80 11.60
C ASP A 117 12.86 -5.99 11.52
N THR A 118 12.91 -4.71 11.15
CA THR A 118 11.76 -3.83 11.01
C THR A 118 11.93 -2.94 9.79
N VAL A 119 10.88 -2.83 8.98
CA VAL A 119 10.75 -1.80 7.93
C VAL A 119 9.66 -0.81 8.33
N TYR A 120 9.70 0.38 7.73
CA TYR A 120 8.81 1.48 8.10
C TYR A 120 8.05 2.00 6.87
N TRP A 121 6.73 2.09 7.00
CA TRP A 121 5.84 2.73 6.04
C TRP A 121 5.32 4.05 6.60
N GLY A 122 5.41 5.15 5.86
CA GLY A 122 4.89 6.43 6.32
C GLY A 122 4.83 7.50 5.24
N ARG A 123 4.46 8.72 5.64
CA ARG A 123 4.34 9.86 4.72
C ARG A 123 5.56 10.80 4.74
N ASN A 124 6.51 10.60 5.65
CA ASN A 124 7.68 11.46 5.86
C ASN A 124 8.99 10.66 5.90
N ASP A 125 10.09 11.25 5.39
CA ASP A 125 11.42 10.64 5.46
C ASP A 125 11.95 10.58 6.92
N ASP A 126 11.47 11.46 7.81
CA ASP A 126 11.62 11.30 9.27
C ASP A 126 10.51 10.38 9.81
N ILE A 127 10.88 9.17 10.21
CA ILE A 127 9.98 8.12 10.72
C ILE A 127 9.19 8.53 11.98
N THR A 128 9.54 9.64 12.64
CA THR A 128 8.82 10.17 13.81
C THR A 128 7.70 11.16 13.46
N GLN A 129 7.65 11.64 12.21
CA GLN A 129 6.66 12.61 11.74
C GLN A 129 5.47 11.96 11.03
N ASP A 130 4.41 12.76 10.85
CA ASP A 130 3.19 12.36 10.16
C ASP A 130 2.61 11.04 10.73
N GLU A 131 2.25 10.12 9.85
CA GLU A 131 1.46 8.92 10.10
C GLU A 131 1.96 7.78 9.21
N GLY A 132 1.64 6.54 9.62
CA GLY A 132 1.94 5.32 8.89
C GLY A 132 0.85 4.90 7.91
N LEU A 133 0.34 3.69 8.09
CA LEU A 133 -0.75 3.12 7.29
C LEU A 133 -2.08 3.74 7.74
N VAL A 134 -2.66 4.65 6.95
CA VAL A 134 -3.86 5.42 7.35
C VAL A 134 -5.21 4.76 7.01
N HIS A 135 -5.19 3.58 6.38
CA HIS A 135 -6.40 2.81 6.06
C HIS A 135 -6.26 1.33 6.42
N PRO A 136 -7.34 0.66 6.87
CA PRO A 136 -7.34 -0.78 7.07
C PRO A 136 -7.04 -1.51 5.77
N GLY A 137 -6.33 -2.63 5.91
CA GLY A 137 -6.06 -3.54 4.80
C GLY A 137 -4.81 -4.38 4.98
N PRO A 138 -4.65 -5.42 4.14
CA PRO A 138 -3.54 -6.34 4.23
C PRO A 138 -2.25 -5.70 3.72
N CYS A 139 -1.13 -6.15 4.28
CA CYS A 139 0.20 -5.87 3.75
C CYS A 139 1.07 -7.14 3.80
N GLU A 140 2.07 -7.17 2.93
CA GLU A 140 3.12 -8.18 2.93
C GLU A 140 4.48 -7.53 2.66
N VAL A 141 5.52 -8.07 3.27
CA VAL A 141 6.91 -7.76 2.93
C VAL A 141 7.55 -8.99 2.31
N TRP A 142 8.21 -8.81 1.17
CA TRP A 142 8.91 -9.85 0.43
C TRP A 142 10.38 -9.50 0.28
N CYS A 143 11.24 -10.51 0.38
CA CYS A 143 12.66 -10.46 0.06
C CYS A 143 12.91 -11.45 -1.08
N ASP A 144 13.10 -10.89 -2.29
CA ASP A 144 12.92 -11.58 -3.58
C ASP A 144 11.62 -12.39 -3.61
N ASP A 145 11.69 -13.72 -3.64
CA ASP A 145 10.54 -14.62 -3.68
C ASP A 145 10.22 -15.28 -2.33
N ASN A 146 10.81 -14.80 -1.23
CA ASN A 146 10.50 -15.22 0.12
C ASN A 146 9.66 -14.16 0.86
N ARG A 147 8.53 -14.58 1.45
CA ARG A 147 7.70 -13.67 2.25
C ARG A 147 8.24 -13.53 3.67
N ALA A 148 8.69 -12.33 4.03
CA ALA A 148 9.24 -11.99 5.34
C ALA A 148 8.17 -11.53 6.35
N GLN A 149 7.01 -11.05 5.88
CA GLN A 149 5.88 -10.64 6.72
C GLN A 149 4.55 -10.77 5.96
N GLN A 150 3.47 -11.04 6.69
CA GLN A 150 2.08 -10.91 6.23
C GLN A 150 1.18 -10.53 7.42
N ASP A 151 0.26 -9.58 7.22
CA ASP A 151 -0.82 -9.27 8.16
C ASP A 151 -2.05 -8.76 7.37
N MET A 152 -3.26 -9.07 7.84
CA MET A 152 -4.52 -8.79 7.12
C MET A 152 -5.13 -7.40 7.40
N ASN A 153 -4.62 -6.69 8.41
CA ASN A 153 -5.04 -5.33 8.78
C ASN A 153 -3.87 -4.55 9.38
N CYS A 154 -2.87 -4.26 8.54
CA CYS A 154 -1.59 -3.71 8.97
C CYS A 154 -1.71 -2.33 9.64
N MET A 155 -2.71 -1.51 9.31
CA MET A 155 -3.04 -0.30 10.07
C MET A 155 -3.33 -0.64 11.54
N LYS A 156 -4.20 -1.62 11.80
CA LYS A 156 -4.57 -2.00 13.17
C LYS A 156 -3.37 -2.59 13.92
N THR A 157 -2.54 -3.40 13.26
CA THR A 157 -1.42 -4.10 13.90
C THR A 157 -0.20 -3.20 14.13
N TYR A 158 0.10 -2.28 13.20
CA TYR A 158 1.35 -1.51 13.18
C TYR A 158 1.17 0.01 13.32
N THR A 159 0.00 0.51 13.74
CA THR A 159 -0.12 1.92 14.16
C THR A 159 0.75 2.15 15.41
N PRO A 160 1.68 3.12 15.41
CA PRO A 160 2.47 3.44 16.60
C PRO A 160 1.59 3.81 17.80
N ALA A 161 1.98 3.42 19.01
CA ALA A 161 1.21 3.70 20.24
C ALA A 161 1.02 5.22 20.53
N SER A 162 1.86 6.08 19.94
CA SER A 162 1.75 7.54 19.92
C SER A 162 0.64 8.08 19.00
N GLY A 163 0.09 7.26 18.11
CA GLY A 163 -0.76 7.69 16.99
C GLY A 163 -0.01 8.57 15.97
N LYS A 164 1.32 8.57 15.98
CA LYS A 164 2.19 9.43 15.15
C LYS A 164 3.47 8.71 14.73
N GLY A 165 3.99 9.08 13.57
CA GLY A 165 5.16 8.45 12.97
C GLY A 165 4.78 7.36 11.97
N ALA A 166 5.80 6.87 11.26
CA ALA A 166 5.70 5.75 10.36
C ALA A 166 5.32 4.46 11.11
N ALA A 167 4.55 3.57 10.46
CA ALA A 167 4.19 2.26 10.98
C ALA A 167 5.44 1.36 11.02
N PRO A 168 5.87 0.83 12.18
CA PRO A 168 6.91 -0.21 12.26
C PRO A 168 6.32 -1.57 11.89
N ILE A 169 6.74 -2.15 10.77
CA ILE A 169 6.36 -3.50 10.32
C ILE A 169 7.55 -4.45 10.59
N PRO A 170 7.47 -5.35 11.59
CA PRO A 170 8.48 -6.35 11.84
C PRO A 170 8.56 -7.36 10.69
N ILE A 171 9.76 -7.83 10.37
CA ILE A 171 10.02 -8.79 9.29
C ILE A 171 10.92 -9.93 9.79
N ASP A 172 10.71 -11.13 9.26
CA ASP A 172 11.73 -12.17 9.33
C ASP A 172 12.91 -11.80 8.42
N LYS A 173 13.90 -11.10 8.98
CA LYS A 173 15.11 -10.73 8.22
C LYS A 173 15.96 -11.93 7.79
N SER A 174 15.74 -13.13 8.33
CA SER A 174 16.54 -14.31 7.97
C SER A 174 16.33 -14.72 6.51
N VAL A 175 15.08 -14.65 6.02
CA VAL A 175 14.75 -14.89 4.60
C VAL A 175 15.25 -13.79 3.65
N CYS A 176 15.77 -12.69 4.20
CA CYS A 176 16.34 -11.57 3.46
C CYS A 176 17.88 -11.58 3.40
N THR A 177 18.56 -12.61 3.93
CA THR A 177 20.02 -12.62 4.08
C THR A 177 20.75 -12.50 2.74
N ASP A 178 20.36 -13.34 1.76
CA ASP A 178 20.98 -13.34 0.42
C ASP A 178 20.18 -12.55 -0.64
N ALA A 179 18.92 -12.22 -0.33
CA ALA A 179 17.98 -11.56 -1.22
C ALA A 179 18.50 -10.21 -1.74
N LYS A 180 18.11 -9.83 -2.96
CA LYS A 180 18.60 -8.63 -3.66
C LYS A 180 17.60 -7.49 -3.75
N ARG A 181 16.31 -7.78 -3.60
CA ARG A 181 15.23 -6.79 -3.57
C ARG A 181 14.32 -7.03 -2.37
N LEU A 182 13.96 -5.96 -1.68
CA LEU A 182 12.79 -5.95 -0.80
C LEU A 182 11.62 -5.32 -1.55
N THR A 183 10.45 -5.94 -1.49
CA THR A 183 9.19 -5.38 -1.99
C THR A 183 8.17 -5.33 -0.87
N PHE A 184 7.62 -4.14 -0.61
CA PHE A 184 6.49 -3.92 0.29
C PHE A 184 5.20 -3.79 -0.53
N PHE A 185 4.17 -4.55 -0.16
CA PHE A 185 2.83 -4.47 -0.71
C PHE A 185 1.86 -4.02 0.39
N TRP A 186 0.97 -3.08 0.09
CA TRP A 186 -0.18 -2.76 0.94
C TRP A 186 -1.41 -2.46 0.09
N ILE A 187 -2.58 -2.81 0.61
CA ILE A 187 -3.87 -2.52 -0.01
C ILE A 187 -4.71 -1.68 0.95
N GLY A 188 -5.14 -0.48 0.56
CA GLY A 188 -6.07 0.35 1.32
C GLY A 188 -7.53 0.03 1.00
N MET A 189 -8.30 -0.42 2.00
CA MET A 189 -9.65 -1.01 1.83
C MET A 189 -10.79 -0.13 2.38
N HIS A 190 -10.71 1.17 2.10
CA HIS A 190 -11.67 2.19 2.56
C HIS A 190 -12.88 2.38 1.62
N GLY A 191 -13.02 1.56 0.57
CA GLY A 191 -14.13 1.56 -0.36
C GLY A 191 -14.05 0.41 -1.38
N ALA A 192 -15.02 0.34 -2.29
CA ALA A 192 -15.15 -0.76 -3.26
C ALA A 192 -13.96 -0.95 -4.21
N THR A 193 -13.28 0.13 -4.58
CA THR A 193 -12.05 0.08 -5.39
C THR A 193 -10.88 0.15 -4.44
N TRP A 194 -10.18 -0.98 -4.26
CA TRP A 194 -9.04 -1.03 -3.36
C TRP A 194 -7.82 -0.37 -4.01
N GLN A 195 -7.12 0.45 -3.23
CA GLN A 195 -5.90 1.14 -3.67
C GLN A 195 -4.68 0.31 -3.31
N VAL A 196 -3.84 -0.03 -4.29
CA VAL A 196 -2.69 -0.90 -4.14
C VAL A 196 -1.39 -0.09 -4.21
N TYR A 197 -0.55 -0.29 -3.19
CA TYR A 197 0.75 0.36 -3.05
C TYR A 197 1.82 -0.71 -3.13
N ILE A 198 2.77 -0.52 -4.06
CA ILE A 198 3.92 -1.40 -4.23
C ILE A 198 5.17 -0.54 -4.20
N ASN A 199 6.13 -0.87 -3.33
CA ASN A 199 7.38 -0.14 -3.16
C ASN A 199 8.54 -1.14 -3.08
N CYS A 200 9.53 -0.99 -3.96
CA CYS A 200 10.73 -1.79 -4.03
C CYS A 200 11.97 -0.98 -3.63
N VAL A 201 12.92 -1.67 -3.01
CA VAL A 201 14.32 -1.22 -2.88
C VAL A 201 15.26 -2.38 -3.13
N ASN A 202 16.47 -2.10 -3.58
CA ASN A 202 17.55 -3.08 -3.62
C ASN A 202 18.27 -3.16 -2.28
N ILE A 203 18.63 -4.38 -1.88
CA ILE A 203 19.28 -4.76 -0.62
C ILE A 203 20.46 -5.71 -0.91
N ASN A 204 21.38 -5.88 0.04
CA ASN A 204 22.53 -6.80 -0.05
C ASN A 204 23.32 -6.74 -1.39
N GLY A 205 23.55 -5.52 -1.88
CA GLY A 205 24.25 -5.29 -3.14
C GLY A 205 23.46 -5.62 -4.41
N GLY A 206 22.13 -5.72 -4.35
CA GLY A 206 21.28 -5.79 -5.52
C GLY A 206 21.50 -4.60 -6.45
N THR A 207 21.72 -4.88 -7.74
CA THR A 207 21.88 -3.87 -8.79
C THR A 207 21.00 -4.23 -9.97
N GLY A 208 19.97 -3.41 -10.18
CA GLY A 208 19.06 -3.43 -11.31
C GLY A 208 18.14 -4.64 -11.50
N GLY A 209 17.04 -4.42 -12.22
CA GLY A 209 15.99 -5.41 -12.42
C GLY A 209 15.34 -5.32 -13.80
N ALA A 210 15.28 -6.47 -14.48
CA ALA A 210 14.36 -6.72 -15.57
C ALA A 210 13.40 -7.86 -15.15
N ASP A 211 12.16 -7.82 -15.65
CA ASP A 211 11.12 -8.80 -15.32
C ASP A 211 11.56 -10.25 -15.58
N SER A 212 11.30 -11.11 -14.59
CA SER A 212 10.97 -12.51 -14.86
C SER A 212 9.60 -12.57 -15.53
N SER A 213 9.54 -12.21 -16.81
CA SER A 213 8.35 -12.39 -17.64
C SER A 213 7.98 -13.88 -17.64
N PRO A 214 6.69 -14.26 -17.53
CA PRO A 214 6.30 -15.66 -17.44
C PRO A 214 6.73 -16.39 -18.71
N THR A 215 7.49 -17.48 -18.55
CA THR A 215 7.93 -18.34 -19.65
C THR A 215 6.70 -18.87 -20.40
N THR A 216 6.36 -18.22 -21.50
CA THR A 216 5.38 -18.74 -22.45
C THR A 216 6.06 -19.90 -23.17
N SER A 217 5.61 -21.13 -22.91
CA SER A 217 6.12 -22.33 -23.56
C SER A 217 5.85 -22.28 -25.06
N GLN A 218 6.77 -21.69 -25.82
CA GLN A 218 6.75 -21.71 -27.27
C GLN A 218 7.46 -22.97 -27.74
N THR A 219 6.67 -23.94 -28.20
CA THR A 219 7.14 -25.22 -28.73
C THR A 219 8.04 -25.01 -29.94
N THR A 220 9.35 -25.10 -29.75
CA THR A 220 10.31 -25.27 -30.84
C THR A 220 10.43 -26.75 -31.18
N SER A 221 9.76 -27.16 -32.25
CA SER A 221 9.90 -28.49 -32.82
C SER A 221 11.25 -28.63 -33.53
N ASP A 222 12.25 -29.19 -32.85
CA ASP A 222 13.50 -29.61 -33.50
C ASP A 222 13.64 -31.14 -33.53
N THR A 223 13.69 -31.65 -34.75
CA THR A 223 13.79 -33.08 -35.05
C THR A 223 15.25 -33.52 -34.92
N THR A 224 15.55 -34.40 -33.95
CA THR A 224 16.76 -35.25 -34.01
C THR A 224 16.44 -36.68 -33.61
N SER A 225 17.02 -37.63 -34.35
CA SER A 225 16.83 -39.07 -34.20
C SER A 225 17.97 -39.77 -34.99
N PRO A 226 18.38 -41.00 -34.65
CA PRO A 226 18.68 -41.49 -33.31
C PRO A 226 20.07 -42.16 -33.26
N SER A 227 20.52 -42.60 -32.07
CA SER A 227 21.45 -43.74 -31.99
C SER A 227 21.30 -44.53 -30.68
N SER A 228 21.52 -45.84 -30.81
CA SER A 228 21.25 -46.91 -29.85
C SER A 228 22.29 -46.95 -28.70
N ASN A 229 21.97 -47.51 -27.52
CA ASN A 229 21.90 -48.96 -27.33
C ASN A 229 21.36 -49.41 -25.95
N ALA A 230 20.90 -50.67 -25.92
CA ALA A 230 20.86 -51.63 -24.79
C ALA A 230 19.98 -51.35 -23.54
N ALA A 231 18.81 -52.02 -23.52
CA ALA A 231 18.25 -52.70 -22.34
C ALA A 231 18.99 -54.05 -22.12
N PRO A 232 18.74 -54.93 -21.09
CA PRO A 232 17.54 -55.12 -20.23
C PRO A 232 17.88 -54.97 -18.71
N THR A 233 17.08 -55.34 -17.69
CA THR A 233 15.89 -56.21 -17.57
C THR A 233 14.92 -55.70 -16.47
N ALA A 234 13.68 -56.19 -16.46
CA ALA A 234 12.64 -55.90 -15.47
C ALA A 234 12.76 -56.73 -14.16
N SER A 235 12.02 -56.29 -13.14
CA SER A 235 11.14 -57.19 -12.38
C SER A 235 9.91 -56.43 -11.86
N SER A 236 8.73 -57.04 -11.98
CA SER A 236 7.45 -56.52 -11.48
C SER A 236 7.33 -56.63 -9.96
N ASN A 237 6.36 -55.89 -9.40
CA ASN A 237 5.25 -56.53 -8.70
C ASN A 237 4.02 -55.63 -8.70
N GLU A 238 2.89 -56.18 -9.14
CA GLU A 238 1.56 -55.66 -8.85
C GLU A 238 1.24 -55.88 -7.37
N GLN A 239 0.40 -55.01 -6.78
CA GLN A 239 -0.71 -55.54 -6.00
C GLN A 239 -1.97 -54.69 -6.16
N GLU A 240 -2.98 -55.39 -6.64
CA GLU A 240 -4.39 -55.07 -6.81
C GLU A 240 -5.08 -54.55 -5.54
N SER A 241 -6.02 -53.62 -5.71
CA SER A 241 -7.12 -53.39 -4.77
C SER A 241 -8.36 -52.97 -5.56
N THR A 242 -9.24 -53.93 -5.80
CA THR A 242 -10.62 -53.70 -6.24
C THR A 242 -11.45 -53.06 -5.11
N ASP A 243 -12.28 -52.07 -5.42
CA ASP A 243 -13.60 -51.97 -4.77
C ASP A 243 -14.60 -51.29 -5.72
N ASP A 244 -15.88 -51.64 -5.57
CA ASP A 244 -16.93 -51.42 -6.56
C ASP A 244 -17.94 -50.33 -6.13
N THR A 245 -18.35 -49.54 -7.12
CA THR A 245 -19.61 -48.80 -7.31
C THR A 245 -20.73 -49.08 -6.26
N PRO A 246 -21.43 -48.05 -5.72
CA PRO A 246 -22.43 -47.38 -6.56
C PRO A 246 -22.53 -45.84 -6.50
N GLU A 247 -22.79 -45.29 -7.68
CA GLU A 247 -23.34 -43.96 -7.96
C GLU A 247 -24.70 -43.78 -7.26
N VAL A 248 -24.91 -42.63 -6.58
CA VAL A 248 -26.19 -42.30 -5.93
C VAL A 248 -26.78 -41.02 -6.56
N GLU A 249 -28.05 -41.15 -6.91
CA GLU A 249 -28.87 -40.27 -7.72
C GLU A 249 -29.03 -38.83 -7.16
N ALA A 250 -29.00 -37.83 -8.05
CA ALA A 250 -29.09 -36.42 -7.67
C ALA A 250 -30.51 -36.03 -7.22
N THR A 251 -30.65 -35.68 -5.93
CA THR A 251 -31.91 -35.14 -5.38
C THR A 251 -32.06 -33.64 -5.71
N PRO A 252 -33.21 -33.18 -6.24
CA PRO A 252 -33.44 -31.76 -6.53
C PRO A 252 -33.60 -30.91 -5.25
N ALA A 253 -33.09 -29.68 -5.30
CA ALA A 253 -33.12 -28.76 -4.17
C ALA A 253 -34.55 -28.30 -3.79
N PRO A 254 -34.85 -28.07 -2.49
CA PRO A 254 -36.15 -27.57 -2.06
C PRO A 254 -36.39 -26.12 -2.52
N ALA A 255 -37.64 -25.84 -2.91
CA ALA A 255 -38.06 -24.53 -3.38
C ALA A 255 -37.94 -23.47 -2.26
N ARG A 256 -37.50 -22.26 -2.62
CA ARG A 256 -37.40 -21.13 -1.69
C ARG A 256 -38.79 -20.55 -1.40
N THR A 257 -39.23 -20.65 -0.15
CA THR A 257 -40.35 -19.85 0.37
C THR A 257 -39.99 -18.36 0.33
N PRO A 258 -40.85 -17.45 -0.17
CA PRO A 258 -40.60 -16.02 -0.07
C PRO A 258 -40.77 -15.54 1.37
N SER A 259 -39.73 -14.94 1.95
CA SER A 259 -39.85 -14.18 3.20
C SER A 259 -40.74 -12.94 2.97
N PRO A 260 -41.51 -12.51 3.99
CA PRO A 260 -42.41 -11.37 3.85
C PRO A 260 -41.65 -10.06 3.60
N VAL A 261 -42.23 -9.20 2.75
CA VAL A 261 -41.78 -7.83 2.55
C VAL A 261 -41.97 -7.05 3.86
N VAL A 262 -40.87 -6.62 4.47
CA VAL A 262 -40.92 -5.68 5.59
C VAL A 262 -41.00 -4.26 5.02
N THR A 263 -42.19 -3.66 5.11
CA THR A 263 -42.38 -2.23 4.83
C THR A 263 -41.54 -1.42 5.82
N PRO A 264 -40.67 -0.50 5.37
CA PRO A 264 -39.99 0.40 6.28
C PRO A 264 -40.99 1.39 6.87
N SER A 265 -41.18 1.35 8.19
CA SER A 265 -41.93 2.38 8.91
C SER A 265 -41.05 3.61 9.03
N THR A 266 -41.44 4.71 8.39
CA THR A 266 -40.80 6.01 8.56
C THR A 266 -41.19 6.59 9.92
N GLU A 267 -40.39 6.32 10.97
CA GLU A 267 -40.40 7.16 12.16
C GLU A 267 -39.47 8.36 11.95
N GLU A 268 -40.08 9.54 11.92
CA GLU A 268 -39.41 10.83 11.80
C GLU A 268 -38.80 11.20 13.16
N VAL A 269 -37.51 10.89 13.34
CA VAL A 269 -36.77 11.30 14.55
C VAL A 269 -36.44 12.79 14.46
N GLU A 270 -37.13 13.60 15.25
CA GLU A 270 -36.88 15.03 15.40
C GLU A 270 -35.46 15.28 15.93
N VAL A 271 -34.57 15.77 15.05
CA VAL A 271 -33.17 16.04 15.42
C VAL A 271 -33.06 17.42 16.07
N THR A 272 -33.04 17.45 17.41
CA THR A 272 -32.75 18.66 18.18
C THR A 272 -31.38 19.23 17.78
N PRO A 273 -31.28 20.49 17.31
CA PRO A 273 -30.00 21.07 16.92
C PRO A 273 -29.11 21.32 18.14
N ALA A 274 -27.83 20.93 18.04
CA ALA A 274 -26.83 21.24 19.06
C ALA A 274 -26.59 22.75 19.17
N PRO A 275 -26.35 23.30 20.38
CA PRO A 275 -26.14 24.73 20.57
C PRO A 275 -24.89 25.24 19.84
N ALA A 276 -25.04 26.37 19.15
CA ALA A 276 -23.96 27.01 18.41
C ALA A 276 -22.80 27.39 19.35
N LYS A 277 -21.56 27.06 18.95
CA LYS A 277 -20.35 27.47 19.66
C LYS A 277 -20.13 28.97 19.48
N THR A 278 -20.13 29.72 20.58
CA THR A 278 -19.74 31.13 20.62
C THR A 278 -18.33 31.32 20.04
N PRO A 279 -18.11 32.29 19.14
CA PRO A 279 -16.76 32.57 18.64
C PRO A 279 -15.89 33.20 19.73
N THR A 280 -14.69 32.65 19.92
CA THR A 280 -13.64 33.24 20.77
C THR A 280 -13.22 34.60 20.20
N PRO A 281 -13.12 35.67 21.02
CA PRO A 281 -12.60 36.95 20.56
C PRO A 281 -11.16 36.84 20.05
N ALA A 282 -10.88 37.47 18.91
CA ALA A 282 -9.53 37.55 18.37
C ALA A 282 -8.64 38.44 19.27
N ALA A 283 -7.41 38.00 19.53
CA ALA A 283 -6.44 38.80 20.28
C ALA A 283 -5.93 39.97 19.42
N THR A 284 -6.04 41.19 19.95
CA THR A 284 -5.51 42.42 19.34
C THR A 284 -3.97 42.34 19.23
N PRO A 285 -3.37 42.68 18.07
CA PRO A 285 -1.92 42.79 17.97
C PRO A 285 -1.41 43.99 18.79
N SER A 286 -0.45 43.74 19.67
CA SER A 286 0.25 44.80 20.41
C SER A 286 1.25 45.51 19.49
N VAL A 287 1.13 46.83 19.37
CA VAL A 287 2.07 47.67 18.64
C VAL A 287 3.30 47.88 19.53
N ALA A 288 4.48 47.47 19.04
CA ALA A 288 5.76 47.81 19.63
C ALA A 288 6.36 49.03 18.90
N GLU A 289 6.21 50.21 19.48
CA GLU A 289 7.08 51.34 19.14
C GLU A 289 8.44 51.16 19.82
N GLY A 290 9.53 51.34 19.07
CA GLY A 290 10.88 51.16 19.58
C GLY A 290 11.45 52.42 20.22
N SER A 291 12.52 52.25 21.00
CA SER A 291 13.54 53.30 21.12
C SER A 291 14.94 52.69 21.28
N THR A 292 15.91 53.46 20.82
CA THR A 292 17.33 53.13 20.59
C THR A 292 18.20 53.13 21.84
N ALA A 293 19.30 52.37 21.83
CA ALA A 293 20.71 52.87 21.84
C ALA A 293 21.70 52.01 22.67
N GLY A 294 22.97 51.99 22.23
CA GLY A 294 24.16 51.58 23.01
C GLY A 294 24.40 50.05 23.11
N GLU A 295 25.38 49.37 22.48
CA GLU A 295 26.79 49.62 22.11
C GLU A 295 27.79 48.85 23.03
N ALA A 296 28.88 48.33 22.43
CA ALA A 296 29.94 47.45 23.00
C ALA A 296 29.47 46.04 23.45
N SER A 297 30.04 44.92 22.96
CA SER A 297 31.44 44.43 23.09
C SER A 297 31.81 44.20 24.57
N ILE A 298 32.41 43.10 25.02
CA ILE A 298 33.54 42.34 24.45
C ILE A 298 33.56 40.87 24.93
N THR A 299 34.12 39.97 24.12
CA THR A 299 34.80 38.67 24.41
C THR A 299 34.72 38.01 25.81
N GLY A 300 34.58 36.67 25.85
CA GLY A 300 35.03 35.90 27.04
C GLY A 300 34.70 34.40 27.10
N ALA A 301 35.26 33.56 26.24
CA ALA A 301 35.21 32.11 26.46
C ALA A 301 36.27 31.67 27.49
N LYS A 302 35.89 30.84 28.48
CA LYS A 302 36.67 29.65 28.92
C LYS A 302 35.97 28.79 29.99
N CYS A 303 36.25 27.49 29.90
CA CYS A 303 35.87 26.45 30.85
C CYS A 303 36.52 26.61 32.23
N SER A 304 35.94 25.97 33.27
CA SER A 304 36.68 24.91 33.96
C SER A 304 35.79 23.91 34.71
N ARG A 305 36.39 22.81 35.16
CA ARG A 305 35.74 21.54 35.55
C ARG A 305 35.55 21.36 37.06
N ARG A 306 34.50 20.59 37.38
CA ARG A 306 34.44 19.44 38.33
C ARG A 306 34.92 19.64 39.80
N ARG A 307 33.99 19.33 40.72
CA ARG A 307 34.18 19.04 42.17
C ARG A 307 35.42 18.19 42.49
N ILE A 308 35.96 18.33 43.70
CA ILE A 308 35.87 17.32 44.78
C ILE A 308 36.22 17.97 46.13
N ARG A 309 35.61 17.48 47.22
CA ARG A 309 35.94 17.83 48.61
C ARG A 309 37.09 16.95 49.09
N GLY A 310 38.01 17.55 49.84
CA GLY A 310 39.03 16.91 50.67
C GLY A 310 39.52 17.94 51.66
#